data_AF-A0A9X8GI54-F1
#
_entry.id   AF-A0A9X8GI54-F1
#
_cell.length_a   1.000
_cell.length_b   1.000
_cell.length_c   1.000
_cell.angle_alpha   90.00
_cell.angle_beta   90.00
_cell.angle_gamma   90.00
#
_symmetry.space_group_name_H-M   'P 1'
#
loop_
_entity.id
_entity.type
_entity.pdbx_description
1 polymer ?
#
loop_
_entity_poly.entity_id
_entity_poly.type
_entity_poly.pdbx_seq_one_letter_code
_entity_poly.pdbx_strand_id
1 'polypeptide(L)' 'MFKAAENIQSIDVNNFNFSIEVDTHQVTNQRHSGRCWIFSCVNVIRLPIKKQYNIENFELSQNYLFFYDISGSAK' A
#
# COMPACT_ATOMS: atom_id res chain seq x y z
N MET A 1 -11.53 6.91 19.96
CA MET A 1 -10.71 7.85 19.15
C MET A 1 -11.40 9.20 19.13
N PHE A 2 -10.65 10.28 19.35
CA PHE A 2 -11.17 11.62 19.65
C PHE A 2 -11.69 12.34 18.40
N LYS A 3 -12.87 11.97 17.92
CA LYS A 3 -13.57 12.70 16.83
C LYS A 3 -13.75 14.20 17.17
N ALA A 4 -13.82 14.52 18.46
CA ALA A 4 -13.90 15.89 18.95
C ALA A 4 -12.61 16.72 18.76
N ALA A 5 -11.47 16.08 18.48
CA ALA A 5 -10.18 16.76 18.27
C ALA A 5 -9.85 16.95 16.78
N GLU A 6 -10.71 16.50 15.86
CA GLU A 6 -10.51 16.65 14.42
C GLU A 6 -10.79 18.09 13.97
N ASN A 7 -9.91 18.64 13.12
CA ASN A 7 -10.08 19.98 12.56
C ASN A 7 -10.79 19.91 11.21
N ILE A 8 -12.06 20.31 11.17
CA ILE A 8 -12.90 20.28 9.95
C ILE A 8 -12.30 21.16 8.83
N GLN A 9 -11.70 22.29 9.16
CA GLN A 9 -11.08 23.18 8.16
C GLN A 9 -9.92 22.50 7.42
N SER A 10 -9.18 21.63 8.11
CA SER A 10 -8.08 20.85 7.49
C SER A 10 -8.58 19.79 6.52
N ILE A 11 -9.82 19.32 6.69
CA ILE A 11 -10.45 18.34 5.80
C ILE A 11 -10.94 19.06 4.53
N ASP A 12 -11.59 20.22 4.68
CA ASP A 12 -12.09 21.02 3.55
C ASP A 12 -11.00 21.48 2.58
N VAL A 13 -9.80 21.77 3.09
CA VAL A 13 -8.65 22.16 2.24
C VAL A 13 -7.95 20.97 1.58
N ASN A 14 -8.17 19.74 2.06
CA ASN A 14 -7.46 18.55 1.59
C ASN A 14 -8.17 17.91 0.40
N ASN A 15 -8.12 18.60 -0.74
CA ASN A 15 -8.64 18.10 -2.01
C ASN A 15 -7.68 17.06 -2.59
N PHE A 16 -8.17 15.86 -2.90
CA PHE A 16 -7.40 14.78 -3.54
C PHE A 16 -7.19 15.00 -5.05
N ASN A 17 -6.91 16.24 -5.46
CA ASN A 17 -6.62 16.59 -6.85
C ASN A 17 -5.11 16.74 -7.03
N PHE A 18 -4.51 15.90 -7.86
CA PHE A 18 -3.09 15.91 -8.15
C PHE A 18 -2.85 16.31 -9.61
N SER A 19 -1.78 17.08 -9.89
CA SER A 19 -1.45 17.47 -11.26
C SER A 19 -1.02 16.28 -12.13
N ILE A 20 -0.52 15.22 -11.49
CA ILE A 20 -0.03 14.00 -12.13
C ILE A 20 -0.57 12.83 -11.32
N GLU A 21 -1.38 11.99 -11.95
CA GLU A 21 -1.91 10.78 -11.34
C GLU A 21 -1.21 9.55 -11.92
N VAL A 22 -0.74 8.68 -11.02
CA VAL A 22 -0.16 7.39 -11.40
C VAL A 22 -1.25 6.34 -11.22
N ASP A 23 -1.53 5.59 -12.27
CA ASP A 23 -2.57 4.58 -12.24
C ASP A 23 -2.13 3.34 -11.43
N THR A 24 -2.45 3.35 -10.14
CA THR A 24 -2.09 2.28 -9.20
C THR A 24 -3.09 1.13 -9.14
N HIS A 25 -4.28 1.28 -9.73
CA HIS A 25 -5.38 0.30 -9.68
C HIS A 25 -5.65 -0.26 -8.26
N GLN A 26 -6.04 -1.53 -8.15
CA GLN A 26 -6.58 -2.17 -6.94
C GLN A 26 -5.73 -1.96 -5.68
N VAL A 27 -6.41 -1.66 -4.57
CA VAL A 27 -5.82 -1.43 -3.25
C VAL A 27 -5.61 -2.75 -2.50
N THR A 28 -4.46 -2.90 -1.84
CA THR A 28 -4.10 -4.07 -1.01
C THR A 28 -4.47 -3.87 0.47
N ASN A 29 -4.76 -4.93 1.22
CA ASN A 29 -5.11 -4.84 2.65
C ASN A 29 -4.24 -5.74 3.55
N GLN A 30 -3.45 -5.13 4.44
CA GLN A 30 -2.60 -5.86 5.39
C GLN A 30 -3.35 -6.48 6.58
N ARG A 31 -4.62 -6.10 6.79
CA ARG A 31 -5.49 -6.49 7.90
C ARG A 31 -4.81 -6.21 9.25
N HIS A 32 -5.14 -6.98 10.29
CA HIS A 32 -4.46 -6.89 11.60
C HIS A 32 -3.04 -7.47 11.55
N SER A 33 -2.12 -6.78 10.88
CA SER A 33 -0.70 -7.13 10.87
C SER A 33 0.19 -5.89 10.78
N GLY A 34 1.44 -6.00 11.25
CA GLY A 34 2.45 -4.92 11.21
C GLY A 34 3.26 -4.85 9.91
N ARG A 35 2.68 -5.26 8.77
CA ARG A 35 3.41 -5.50 7.51
C ARG A 35 3.35 -4.34 6.51
N CYS A 36 3.06 -3.12 6.97
CA CYS A 36 2.91 -1.95 6.09
C CYS A 36 4.11 -1.75 5.17
N TRP A 37 5.33 -1.93 5.70
CA TRP A 37 6.57 -1.80 4.93
C TRP A 37 6.64 -2.79 3.76
N ILE A 38 6.24 -4.06 3.97
CA ILE A 38 6.18 -5.07 2.89
C ILE A 38 5.15 -4.64 1.84
N PHE A 39 3.95 -4.26 2.27
CA PHE A 39 2.85 -3.86 1.39
C PHE A 39 3.22 -2.62 0.55
N SER A 40 3.83 -1.60 1.16
CA SER A 40 4.32 -0.41 0.45
C SER A 40 5.37 -0.77 -0.60
N CYS A 41 6.34 -1.61 -0.27
CA CYS A 41 7.38 -2.04 -1.21
C CYS A 41 6.80 -2.81 -2.40
N VAL A 42 5.97 -3.83 -2.15
CA VAL A 42 5.40 -4.63 -3.24
C VAL A 42 4.43 -3.83 -4.11
N ASN A 43 3.76 -2.81 -3.54
CA ASN A 43 2.86 -1.95 -4.28
C ASN A 43 3.58 -1.04 -5.28
N VAL A 44 4.84 -0.67 -5.02
CA VAL A 44 5.67 0.06 -5.99
C VAL A 44 6.18 -0.90 -7.07
N ILE A 45 6.70 -2.07 -6.66
CA ILE A 45 7.30 -3.04 -7.59
C ILE A 45 6.27 -3.62 -8.57
N ARG A 46 5.02 -3.80 -8.16
CA ARG A 46 3.98 -4.35 -9.04
C ARG A 46 3.65 -3.44 -10.23
N LEU A 47 3.83 -2.13 -10.14
CA LEU A 47 3.45 -1.17 -11.20
C LEU A 47 4.17 -1.43 -12.54
N PRO A 48 5.51 -1.52 -12.60
CA PRO A 48 6.20 -1.82 -13.85
C PRO A 48 5.88 -3.22 -14.39
N ILE A 49 5.74 -4.23 -13.52
CA ILE A 49 5.35 -5.60 -13.91
C ILE A 49 3.96 -5.57 -14.56
N LYS A 50 3.03 -4.88 -13.92
CA LYS A 50 1.67 -4.70 -14.43
C LYS A 50 1.67 -4.09 -15.83
N LYS A 51 2.44 -3.02 -16.03
CA LYS A 51 2.57 -2.31 -17.31
C LYS A 51 3.22 -3.19 -18.39
N GLN A 52 4.21 -4.01 -18.01
CA GLN A 52 4.93 -4.87 -18.95
C GLN A 52 4.08 -6.05 -19.44
N TYR A 53 3.30 -6.66 -18.55
CA TYR A 53 2.53 -7.87 -18.87
C TYR A 53 1.04 -7.60 -19.13
N ASN A 54 0.59 -6.35 -19.04
CA ASN A 54 -0.80 -5.93 -19.25
C ASN A 54 -1.83 -6.72 -18.40
N ILE A 55 -1.53 -6.91 -17.12
CA ILE A 55 -2.35 -7.70 -16.18
C ILE A 55 -3.09 -6.75 -15.25
N GLU A 56 -4.42 -6.77 -15.15
CA GLU A 56 -5.14 -5.79 -14.32
C GLU A 56 -5.08 -6.06 -12.82
N ASN A 57 -5.30 -7.31 -12.39
CA ASN A 57 -5.38 -7.68 -10.97
C ASN A 57 -4.18 -8.52 -10.57
N PHE A 58 -3.05 -7.85 -10.32
CA PHE A 58 -1.81 -8.48 -9.93
C PHE A 58 -1.33 -8.03 -8.55
N GLU A 59 -0.97 -9.00 -7.72
CA GLU A 59 -0.32 -8.80 -6.42
C GLU A 59 0.87 -9.74 -6.27
N LEU A 60 1.93 -9.25 -5.63
CA LEU A 60 3.03 -10.09 -5.18
C LEU A 60 2.70 -10.67 -3.80
N SER A 61 3.15 -11.89 -3.53
CA SER A 61 2.89 -12.54 -2.24
C SER A 61 3.58 -11.80 -1.09
N GLN A 62 2.80 -11.03 -0.32
CA GLN A 62 3.30 -10.33 0.87
C GLN A 62 3.59 -11.34 1.99
N ASN A 63 2.85 -12.45 2.03
CA ASN A 63 3.07 -13.55 2.97
C ASN A 63 4.41 -14.24 2.73
N TYR A 64 4.82 -14.41 1.48
CA TYR A 64 6.10 -15.03 1.14
C TYR A 64 7.26 -14.21 1.69
N LEU A 65 7.27 -12.89 1.46
CA LEU A 65 8.31 -12.00 2.00
C LEU A 65 8.31 -11.99 3.53
N PHE A 66 7.12 -11.96 4.14
CA PHE A 66 6.98 -11.96 5.60
C PHE A 66 7.47 -13.27 6.25
N PHE A 67 7.30 -14.41 5.58
CA PHE A 67 7.78 -15.69 6.06
C PHE A 67 9.31 -15.69 6.23
N TYR A 68 10.05 -15.20 5.23
CA TYR A 68 11.51 -15.12 5.30
C TYR A 68 11.99 -14.02 6.23
N ASP A 69 11.25 -12.91 6.35
CA ASP A 69 11.56 -11.86 7.33
C ASP A 69 11.53 -12.41 8.76
N ILE A 70 10.46 -13.13 9.13
CA ILE A 70 10.37 -13.78 10.45
C ILE A 70 11.42 -14.88 10.59
N SER A 71 11.54 -15.77 9.60
CA SER A 71 12.43 -16.93 9.68
C SER A 71 13.91 -16.53 9.70
N GLY A 72 14.28 -15.43 9.05
CA GLY A 72 15.64 -14.90 8.99
C GLY A 72 16.00 -13.99 10.17
N SER A 73 15.00 -13.41 10.83
CA SER A 73 15.18 -12.59 12.05
C SER A 73 15.32 -13.42 13.33
N ALA A 74 15.15 -14.75 13.25
CA ALA A 74 15.53 -15.67 14.31
C ALA A 74 17.06 -15.89 14.30
N LYS A 75 17.81 -14.85 14.68
CA LYS A 75 19.20 -14.92 15.13
C LYS A 75 19.36 -14.14 16.42
#